data_AF-A0A285PA39-F1
#
_entry.id   AF-A0A285PA39-F1
#
_cell.length_a   1.000
_cell.length_b   1.000
_cell.length_c   1.000
_cell.angle_alpha   90.00
_cell.angle_beta   90.00
_cell.angle_gamma   90.00
#
_symmetry.space_group_name_H-M   'P 1'
#
loop_
_entity.id
_entity.type
_entity.pdbx_description
1 polymer ?
#
loop_
_entity_poly.entity_id
_entity_poly.type
_entity_poly.pdbx_seq_one_letter_code
_entity_poly.pdbx_strand_id
1 'polypeptide(L)'
;MGVLSRASYVIRSKINAVLNRAEDPSETLDYSYEQLRDELQDVKKGIADLTTQKKRLEMQKRRLEENVEKHNEQARQAVSQDREDLARQALEKKKTKMTQIEELEGQIAELQQTQDQLAEQKETLQQRIEEFRTKKETIKARHEAAEASARVSEAVTGAGDQFQDVNRAIERAEENTEELEARSAALDELQEEGVLEDQLSDKSDLERELEDVTTQGQVDAELETLKADMDKESESSTDGGPEVEDAPTDLEAELSESEGGADISDEEIESELSDLKDRDQSS
;
A
#
# COMPACT_ATOMS: atom_id res chain seq x y z
N MET A 1 17.37 -49.64 8.06
CA MET A 1 16.76 -48.30 7.90
C MET A 1 17.83 -47.34 7.41
N GLY A 2 17.78 -46.97 6.12
CA GLY A 2 18.92 -46.46 5.36
C GLY A 2 19.26 -44.98 5.58
N VAL A 3 20.55 -44.68 5.50
CA VAL A 3 21.16 -43.34 5.51
C VAL A 3 20.53 -42.35 4.50
N LEU A 4 19.93 -42.86 3.42
CA LEU A 4 19.22 -42.06 2.40
C LEU A 4 17.95 -41.38 2.94
N SER A 5 17.27 -41.98 3.94
CA SER A 5 16.10 -41.33 4.56
C SER A 5 16.50 -40.22 5.55
N ARG A 6 17.73 -40.27 6.06
CA ARG A 6 18.26 -39.22 6.94
C ARG A 6 18.74 -38.01 6.14
N ALA A 7 19.32 -38.22 4.96
CA ALA A 7 19.70 -37.13 4.05
C ALA A 7 18.47 -36.33 3.57
N SER A 8 17.36 -36.99 3.22
CA SER A 8 16.13 -36.29 2.81
C SER A 8 15.44 -35.54 3.96
N TYR A 9 15.56 -36.05 5.19
CA TYR A 9 15.00 -35.38 6.37
C TYR A 9 15.81 -34.14 6.79
N VAL A 10 17.14 -34.18 6.65
CA VAL A 10 18.01 -33.03 6.93
C VAL A 10 17.77 -31.88 5.94
N ILE A 11 17.51 -32.19 4.66
CA ILE A 11 17.14 -31.17 3.65
C ILE A 11 15.78 -30.53 3.98
N ARG A 12 14.76 -31.33 4.34
CA ARG A 12 13.42 -30.82 4.73
C ARG A 12 13.45 -29.95 5.99
N SER A 13 14.25 -30.31 6.99
CA SER A 13 14.35 -29.54 8.24
C SER A 13 15.03 -28.18 8.05
N LYS A 14 16.02 -28.10 7.14
CA LYS A 14 16.67 -26.83 6.77
C LYS A 14 15.76 -25.94 5.93
N ILE A 15 14.91 -26.51 5.07
CA ILE A 15 13.91 -25.74 4.31
C ILE A 15 12.89 -25.09 5.25
N ASN A 16 12.39 -25.79 6.28
CA ASN A 16 11.47 -25.19 7.26
C ASN A 16 12.15 -24.17 8.20
N ALA A 17 13.42 -24.38 8.55
CA ALA A 17 14.16 -23.42 9.38
C ALA A 17 14.57 -22.14 8.62
N VAL A 18 14.76 -22.22 7.30
CA VAL A 18 14.96 -21.05 6.42
C VAL A 18 13.63 -20.38 6.11
N LEU A 19 12.52 -21.14 5.96
CA LEU A 19 11.17 -20.55 5.79
C LEU A 19 10.76 -19.65 6.96
N ASN A 20 11.17 -20.02 8.19
CA ASN A 20 10.92 -19.23 9.39
C ASN A 20 11.98 -18.14 9.65
N ARG A 21 13.00 -18.01 8.79
CA ARG A 21 14.11 -17.05 8.92
C ARG A 21 14.36 -16.21 7.66
N ALA A 22 13.56 -16.37 6.62
CA ALA A 22 13.44 -15.38 5.56
C ALA A 22 12.55 -14.26 6.12
N GLU A 23 13.18 -13.33 6.84
CA GLU A 23 12.52 -12.11 7.33
C GLU A 23 11.90 -11.29 6.19
N ASP A 24 12.41 -11.43 4.96
CA ASP A 24 11.77 -10.95 3.74
C ASP A 24 11.98 -11.94 2.56
N PRO A 25 10.92 -12.56 2.00
CA PRO A 25 11.03 -13.40 0.81
C PRO A 25 11.55 -12.63 -0.41
N SER A 26 11.38 -11.31 -0.45
CA SER A 26 11.81 -10.45 -1.55
C SER A 26 13.34 -10.40 -1.65
N GLU A 27 14.03 -10.15 -0.53
CA GLU A 27 15.50 -10.09 -0.49
C GLU A 27 16.14 -11.42 -0.90
N THR A 28 15.57 -12.54 -0.43
CA THR A 28 16.09 -13.87 -0.76
C THR A 28 15.97 -14.16 -2.27
N LEU A 29 14.88 -13.72 -2.89
CA LEU A 29 14.67 -13.89 -4.33
C LEU A 29 15.56 -12.93 -5.14
N ASP A 30 15.79 -11.70 -4.68
CA ASP A 30 16.71 -10.76 -5.30
C ASP A 30 18.14 -11.32 -5.29
N TYR A 31 18.62 -11.79 -4.15
CA TYR A 31 19.93 -12.45 -4.02
C TYR A 31 20.05 -13.68 -4.94
N SER A 32 19.02 -14.53 -4.97
CA SER A 32 19.02 -15.72 -5.83
C SER A 32 19.06 -15.36 -7.32
N TYR A 33 18.39 -14.27 -7.72
CA TYR A 33 18.42 -13.77 -9.10
C TYR A 33 19.83 -13.28 -9.47
N GLU A 34 20.48 -12.54 -8.58
CA GLU A 34 21.87 -12.09 -8.78
C GLU A 34 22.83 -13.27 -8.92
N GLN A 35 22.72 -14.27 -8.03
CA GLN A 35 23.54 -15.48 -8.10
C GLN A 35 23.38 -16.21 -9.44
N LEU A 36 22.16 -16.33 -9.96
CA LEU A 36 21.94 -16.94 -11.28
C LEU A 36 22.55 -16.11 -12.42
N ARG A 37 22.54 -14.77 -12.31
CA ARG A 37 23.19 -13.90 -13.31
C ARG A 37 24.70 -14.05 -13.28
N ASP A 38 25.29 -14.18 -12.09
CA ASP A 38 26.72 -14.42 -11.92
C ASP A 38 27.11 -15.78 -12.52
N GLU A 39 26.31 -16.82 -12.27
CA GLU A 39 26.54 -18.14 -12.85
C GLU A 39 26.42 -18.13 -14.38
N LEU A 40 25.47 -17.38 -14.94
CA LEU A 40 25.39 -17.16 -16.39
C LEU A 40 26.65 -16.45 -16.93
N GLN A 41 27.20 -15.51 -16.18
CA GLN A 41 28.43 -14.82 -16.56
C GLN A 41 29.64 -15.77 -16.49
N ASP A 42 29.70 -16.65 -15.50
CA ASP A 42 30.77 -17.65 -15.39
C ASP A 42 30.69 -18.70 -16.49
N VAL A 43 29.50 -19.15 -16.88
CA VAL A 43 29.31 -20.01 -18.07
C VAL A 43 29.81 -19.30 -19.33
N LYS A 44 29.49 -18.01 -19.51
CA LYS A 44 29.99 -17.22 -20.65
C LYS A 44 31.52 -17.13 -20.67
N LYS A 45 32.16 -16.92 -19.52
CA LYS A 45 33.63 -16.92 -19.39
C LYS A 45 34.20 -18.30 -19.73
N GLY A 46 33.62 -19.38 -19.21
CA GLY A 46 34.05 -20.75 -19.50
C GLY A 46 33.99 -21.08 -20.99
N ILE A 47 32.93 -20.65 -21.70
CA ILE A 47 32.83 -20.80 -23.16
C ILE A 47 33.93 -20.00 -23.87
N ALA A 48 34.23 -18.78 -23.42
CA ALA A 48 35.29 -17.96 -24.01
C ALA A 48 36.68 -18.57 -23.82
N ASP A 49 36.96 -19.11 -22.64
CA ASP A 49 38.21 -19.82 -22.34
C ASP A 49 38.37 -21.07 -23.21
N LEU A 50 37.30 -21.84 -23.37
CA LEU A 50 37.27 -23.02 -24.23
C LEU A 50 37.50 -22.65 -25.70
N THR A 51 36.87 -21.56 -26.16
CA THR A 51 37.06 -21.01 -27.51
C THR A 51 38.52 -20.64 -27.74
N THR A 52 39.14 -20.00 -26.76
CA THR A 52 40.55 -19.60 -26.81
C THR A 52 41.47 -20.82 -26.92
N GLN A 53 41.22 -21.85 -26.10
CA GLN A 53 41.97 -23.11 -26.15
C GLN A 53 41.83 -23.79 -27.51
N LYS A 54 40.60 -23.89 -28.04
CA LYS A 54 40.35 -24.46 -29.38
C LYS A 54 41.11 -23.70 -30.46
N LYS A 55 41.03 -22.37 -30.47
CA LYS A 55 41.75 -21.52 -31.44
C LYS A 55 43.26 -21.70 -31.36
N ARG A 56 43.81 -21.88 -30.16
CA ARG A 56 45.23 -22.17 -29.96
C ARG A 56 45.64 -23.52 -30.58
N LEU A 57 44.80 -24.55 -30.47
CA LEU A 57 45.05 -25.84 -31.13
C LEU A 57 44.91 -25.74 -32.65
N GLU A 58 43.90 -25.03 -33.15
CA GLU A 58 43.73 -24.78 -34.60
C GLU A 58 44.96 -24.07 -35.20
N MET A 59 45.53 -23.08 -34.50
CA MET A 59 46.76 -22.42 -34.94
C MET A 59 47.98 -23.36 -34.94
N GLN A 60 48.08 -24.27 -33.95
CA GLN A 60 49.13 -25.28 -33.93
C GLN A 60 48.99 -26.28 -35.08
N LYS A 61 47.77 -26.74 -35.33
CA LYS A 61 47.42 -27.60 -36.46
C LYS A 61 47.86 -26.96 -37.79
N ARG A 62 47.50 -25.69 -38.02
CA ARG A 62 47.88 -24.95 -39.24
C ARG A 62 49.38 -24.89 -39.46
N ARG A 63 50.17 -24.66 -38.40
CA ARG A 63 51.64 -24.68 -38.49
C ARG A 63 52.17 -26.07 -38.86
N LEU A 64 51.54 -27.14 -38.38
CA LEU A 64 51.93 -28.50 -38.76
C LEU A 64 51.56 -28.80 -40.22
N GLU A 65 50.42 -28.33 -40.70
CA GLU A 65 49.99 -28.44 -42.11
C GLU A 65 51.01 -27.78 -43.04
N GLU A 66 51.46 -26.56 -42.73
CA GLU A 66 52.54 -25.86 -43.48
C GLU A 66 53.84 -26.69 -43.50
N ASN A 67 54.20 -27.35 -42.39
CA ASN A 67 55.38 -28.22 -42.35
C ASN A 67 55.20 -29.51 -43.18
N VAL A 68 53.98 -30.06 -43.22
CA VAL A 68 53.63 -31.22 -44.06
C VAL A 68 53.79 -30.86 -45.54
N GLU A 69 53.33 -29.68 -45.95
CA GLU A 69 53.49 -29.17 -47.32
C GLU A 69 54.97 -28.98 -47.66
N LYS A 70 55.73 -28.31 -46.79
CA LYS A 70 57.18 -28.12 -46.96
C LYS A 70 57.93 -29.43 -47.10
N HIS A 71 57.64 -30.43 -46.27
CA HIS A 71 58.29 -31.75 -46.38
C HIS A 71 57.85 -32.51 -47.64
N ASN A 72 56.63 -32.29 -48.13
CA ASN A 72 56.17 -32.82 -49.40
C ASN A 72 56.95 -32.22 -50.58
N GLU A 73 57.14 -30.90 -50.59
CA GLU A 73 57.96 -30.22 -51.60
C GLU A 73 59.41 -30.69 -51.58
N GLN A 74 60.01 -30.79 -50.38
CA GLN A 74 61.37 -31.31 -50.20
C GLN A 74 61.50 -32.75 -50.73
N ALA A 75 60.50 -33.61 -50.47
CA ALA A 75 60.50 -34.97 -51.00
C ALA A 75 60.44 -34.98 -52.54
N ARG A 76 59.56 -34.17 -53.14
CA ARG A 76 59.46 -34.04 -54.61
C ARG A 76 60.76 -33.54 -55.24
N GLN A 77 61.39 -32.55 -54.62
CA GLN A 77 62.67 -32.01 -55.07
C GLN A 77 63.78 -33.06 -54.98
N ALA A 78 63.87 -33.80 -53.87
CA ALA A 78 64.86 -34.86 -53.70
C ALA A 78 64.68 -35.99 -54.75
N VAL A 79 63.44 -36.39 -55.05
CA VAL A 79 63.13 -37.35 -56.12
C VAL A 79 63.58 -36.81 -57.49
N SER A 80 63.35 -35.53 -57.78
CA SER A 80 63.80 -34.93 -59.06
C SER A 80 65.31 -34.87 -59.24
N GLN A 81 66.07 -35.07 -58.15
CA GLN A 81 67.54 -35.09 -58.14
C GLN A 81 68.09 -36.51 -57.95
N ASP A 82 67.26 -37.55 -58.09
CA ASP A 82 67.60 -38.96 -57.86
C ASP A 82 68.18 -39.24 -56.45
N ARG A 83 67.80 -38.43 -55.45
CA ARG A 83 68.21 -38.56 -54.05
C ARG A 83 67.12 -39.23 -53.20
N GLU A 84 66.95 -40.54 -53.41
CA GLU A 84 65.90 -41.32 -52.73
C GLU A 84 66.04 -41.36 -51.20
N ASP A 85 67.26 -41.32 -50.69
CA ASP A 85 67.58 -41.28 -49.26
C ASP A 85 66.97 -40.04 -48.58
N LEU A 86 67.17 -38.87 -49.18
CA LEU A 86 66.59 -37.61 -48.71
C LEU A 86 65.07 -37.58 -48.88
N ALA A 87 64.55 -38.12 -50.00
CA ALA A 87 63.11 -38.19 -50.23
C ALA A 87 62.42 -39.02 -49.13
N ARG A 88 62.98 -40.19 -48.79
CA ARG A 88 62.47 -41.04 -47.71
C ARG A 88 62.49 -40.32 -46.36
N GLN A 89 63.58 -39.64 -46.03
CA GLN A 89 63.68 -38.88 -44.78
C GLN A 89 62.65 -37.74 -44.70
N ALA A 90 62.42 -37.02 -45.80
CA ALA A 90 61.40 -35.96 -45.86
C ALA A 90 59.98 -36.54 -45.68
N LEU A 91 59.68 -37.68 -46.31
CA LEU A 91 58.40 -38.38 -46.16
C LEU A 91 58.19 -38.93 -44.74
N GLU A 92 59.23 -39.41 -44.07
CA GLU A 92 59.16 -39.82 -42.66
C GLU A 92 58.77 -38.64 -41.76
N LYS A 93 59.44 -37.49 -41.91
CA LYS A 93 59.09 -36.26 -41.18
C LYS A 93 57.66 -35.81 -41.47
N LYS A 94 57.25 -35.85 -42.74
CA LYS A 94 55.86 -35.56 -43.15
C LYS A 94 54.88 -36.48 -42.41
N LYS A 95 55.14 -37.79 -42.39
CA LYS A 95 54.28 -38.77 -41.72
C LYS A 95 54.15 -38.49 -40.22
N THR A 96 55.25 -38.21 -39.53
CA THR A 96 55.22 -37.82 -38.11
C THR A 96 54.35 -36.59 -37.86
N LYS A 97 54.43 -35.58 -38.75
CA LYS A 97 53.62 -34.36 -38.64
C LYS A 97 52.15 -34.62 -38.93
N MET A 98 51.82 -35.50 -39.88
CA MET A 98 50.45 -35.92 -40.14
C MET A 98 49.82 -36.62 -38.92
N THR A 99 50.55 -37.50 -38.24
CA THR A 99 50.05 -38.12 -36.99
C THR A 99 49.79 -37.08 -35.90
N GLN A 100 50.63 -36.05 -35.77
CA GLN A 100 50.39 -34.94 -34.83
C GLN A 100 49.15 -34.11 -35.20
N ILE A 101 48.87 -33.96 -36.49
CA ILE A 101 47.66 -33.27 -36.97
C ILE A 101 46.41 -34.08 -36.59
N GLU A 102 46.40 -35.38 -36.83
CA GLU A 102 45.28 -36.26 -36.49
C GLU A 102 44.95 -36.22 -34.98
N GLU A 103 45.98 -36.19 -34.12
CA GLU A 103 45.80 -36.02 -32.67
C GLU A 103 45.16 -34.67 -32.32
N LEU A 104 45.64 -33.58 -32.91
CA LEU A 104 45.06 -32.24 -32.69
C LEU A 104 43.63 -32.13 -33.22
N GLU A 105 43.30 -32.79 -34.32
CA GLU A 105 41.93 -32.83 -34.85
C GLU A 105 40.96 -33.48 -33.86
N GLY A 106 41.37 -34.58 -33.23
CA GLY A 106 40.60 -35.21 -32.16
C GLY A 106 40.36 -34.25 -30.99
N GLN A 107 41.41 -33.60 -30.49
CA GLN A 107 41.30 -32.64 -29.39
C GLN A 107 40.42 -31.43 -29.76
N ILE A 108 40.54 -30.90 -30.99
CA ILE A 108 39.70 -29.79 -31.46
C ILE A 108 38.22 -30.22 -31.53
N ALA A 109 37.94 -31.44 -31.98
CA ALA A 109 36.58 -31.96 -32.05
C ALA A 109 35.95 -32.14 -30.65
N GLU A 110 36.72 -32.64 -29.67
CA GLU A 110 36.27 -32.74 -28.28
C GLU A 110 35.96 -31.37 -27.66
N LEU A 111 36.82 -30.38 -27.90
CA LEU A 111 36.58 -29.01 -27.45
C LEU A 111 35.37 -28.38 -28.15
N GLN A 112 35.16 -28.65 -29.44
CA GLN A 112 33.98 -28.21 -30.18
C GLN A 112 32.70 -28.79 -29.57
N GLN A 113 32.66 -30.10 -29.32
CA GLN A 113 31.50 -30.75 -28.71
C GLN A 113 31.20 -30.17 -27.32
N THR A 114 32.23 -29.97 -26.50
CA THR A 114 32.09 -29.35 -25.18
C THR A 114 31.58 -27.91 -25.29
N GLN A 115 32.05 -27.15 -26.29
CA GLN A 115 31.62 -25.78 -26.55
C GLN A 115 30.13 -25.72 -26.91
N ASP A 116 29.67 -26.62 -27.78
CA ASP A 116 28.28 -26.68 -28.20
C ASP A 116 27.36 -27.05 -27.03
N GLN A 117 27.76 -28.03 -26.21
CA GLN A 117 27.02 -28.41 -25.01
C GLN A 117 26.91 -27.26 -24.00
N LEU A 118 28.00 -26.51 -23.77
CA LEU A 118 27.96 -25.35 -22.89
C LEU A 118 27.10 -24.22 -23.47
N ALA A 119 27.05 -24.06 -24.79
CA ALA A 119 26.20 -23.06 -25.44
C ALA A 119 24.70 -23.38 -25.24
N GLU A 120 24.30 -24.65 -25.35
CA GLU A 120 22.94 -25.11 -25.04
C GLU A 120 22.58 -24.92 -23.56
N GLN A 121 23.50 -25.27 -22.66
CA GLN A 121 23.31 -25.08 -21.22
C GLN A 121 23.18 -23.60 -20.85
N LYS A 122 23.98 -22.73 -21.48
CA LYS A 122 23.88 -21.27 -21.33
C LYS A 122 22.51 -20.76 -21.76
N GLU A 123 21.98 -21.23 -22.89
CA GLU A 123 20.64 -20.85 -23.34
C GLU A 123 19.56 -21.31 -22.36
N THR A 124 19.64 -22.56 -21.89
CA THR A 124 18.73 -23.10 -20.89
C THR A 124 18.77 -22.29 -19.58
N LEU A 125 19.97 -21.94 -19.11
CA LEU A 125 20.15 -21.14 -17.91
C LEU A 125 19.55 -19.74 -18.09
N GLN A 126 19.76 -19.12 -19.25
CA GLN A 126 19.16 -17.83 -19.57
C GLN A 126 17.63 -17.89 -19.56
N GLN A 127 17.01 -18.90 -20.17
CA GLN A 127 15.55 -19.07 -20.11
C GLN A 127 15.05 -19.21 -18.66
N ARG A 128 15.75 -19.99 -17.83
CA ARG A 128 15.40 -20.16 -16.41
C ARG A 128 15.55 -18.88 -15.59
N ILE A 129 16.54 -18.04 -15.90
CA ILE A 129 16.73 -16.74 -15.25
C ILE A 129 15.55 -15.82 -15.55
N GLU A 130 15.06 -15.83 -16.78
CA GLU A 130 13.95 -14.99 -17.23
C GLU A 130 12.63 -15.46 -16.60
N GLU A 131 12.41 -16.77 -16.53
CA GLU A 131 11.30 -17.36 -15.77
C GLU A 131 11.38 -17.00 -14.29
N PHE A 132 12.57 -17.10 -13.69
CA PHE A 132 12.80 -16.79 -12.29
C PHE A 132 12.53 -15.31 -11.99
N ARG A 133 12.97 -14.40 -12.87
CA ARG A 133 12.69 -12.96 -12.77
C ARG A 133 11.19 -12.71 -12.70
N THR A 134 10.43 -13.29 -13.62
CA THR A 134 8.97 -13.12 -13.67
C THR A 134 8.30 -13.65 -12.39
N LYS A 135 8.74 -14.82 -11.92
CA LYS A 135 8.24 -15.44 -10.70
C LYS A 135 8.59 -14.61 -9.46
N LYS A 136 9.79 -14.05 -9.40
CA LYS A 136 10.23 -13.14 -8.34
C LYS A 136 9.30 -11.94 -8.23
N GLU A 137 9.08 -11.20 -9.32
CA GLU A 137 8.20 -10.02 -9.31
C GLU A 137 6.77 -10.39 -8.89
N THR A 138 6.27 -11.53 -9.34
CA THR A 138 4.94 -12.03 -8.96
C THR A 138 4.85 -12.34 -7.46
N ILE A 139 5.88 -12.96 -6.88
CA ILE A 139 5.91 -13.29 -5.45
C ILE A 139 6.04 -12.01 -4.62
N LYS A 140 6.89 -11.07 -5.04
CA LYS A 140 7.09 -9.78 -4.38
C LYS A 140 5.80 -8.97 -4.33
N ALA A 141 5.12 -8.80 -5.46
CA ALA A 141 3.83 -8.10 -5.52
C ALA A 141 2.76 -8.77 -4.65
N ARG A 142 2.72 -10.12 -4.61
CA ARG A 142 1.79 -10.84 -3.73
C ARG A 142 2.12 -10.68 -2.25
N HIS A 143 3.40 -10.62 -1.91
CA HIS A 143 3.85 -10.39 -0.55
C HIS A 143 3.45 -8.99 -0.06
N GLU A 144 3.73 -7.96 -0.86
CA GLU A 144 3.34 -6.57 -0.59
C GLU A 144 1.82 -6.43 -0.45
N ALA A 145 1.03 -7.05 -1.33
CA ALA A 145 -0.43 -7.04 -1.24
C ALA A 145 -0.97 -7.75 0.01
N ALA A 146 -0.36 -8.87 0.39
CA ALA A 146 -0.72 -9.59 1.61
C ALA A 146 -0.37 -8.78 2.87
N GLU A 147 0.78 -8.12 2.87
CA GLU A 147 1.21 -7.24 3.96
C GLU A 147 0.28 -6.03 4.10
N ALA A 148 -0.08 -5.37 3.00
CA ALA A 148 -1.04 -4.28 3.01
C ALA A 148 -2.41 -4.73 3.53
N SER A 149 -2.87 -5.91 3.10
CA SER A 149 -4.14 -6.50 3.56
C SER A 149 -4.12 -6.81 5.06
N ALA A 150 -2.99 -7.31 5.58
CA ALA A 150 -2.80 -7.55 7.00
C ALA A 150 -2.83 -6.25 7.81
N ARG A 151 -2.12 -5.20 7.36
CA ARG A 151 -2.14 -3.87 8.01
C ARG A 151 -3.54 -3.25 8.03
N VAL A 152 -4.29 -3.34 6.94
CA VAL A 152 -5.69 -2.86 6.89
C VAL A 152 -6.57 -3.66 7.85
N SER A 153 -6.42 -4.98 7.86
CA SER A 153 -7.20 -5.84 8.77
C SER A 153 -6.91 -5.51 10.22
N GLU A 154 -5.64 -5.33 10.58
CA GLU A 154 -5.19 -4.92 11.92
C GLU A 154 -5.74 -3.54 12.29
N ALA A 155 -5.68 -2.56 11.38
CA ALA A 155 -6.23 -1.23 11.60
C ALA A 155 -7.75 -1.26 11.82
N VAL A 156 -8.50 -2.06 11.05
CA VAL A 156 -9.95 -2.22 11.22
C VAL A 156 -10.28 -2.92 12.53
N THR A 157 -9.56 -3.99 12.89
CA THR A 157 -9.81 -4.70 14.16
C THR A 157 -9.39 -3.87 15.37
N GLY A 158 -8.27 -3.16 15.30
CA GLY A 158 -7.78 -2.29 16.36
C GLY A 158 -8.61 -1.01 16.52
N ALA A 159 -9.17 -0.49 15.43
CA ALA A 159 -10.18 0.55 15.49
C ALA A 159 -11.50 0.01 16.04
N GLY A 160 -11.85 -1.26 15.78
CA GLY A 160 -13.07 -1.90 16.30
C GLY A 160 -13.21 -1.79 17.82
N ASP A 161 -12.12 -1.93 18.57
CA ASP A 161 -12.10 -1.73 20.02
C ASP A 161 -12.43 -0.28 20.41
N GLN A 162 -11.86 0.69 19.69
CA GLN A 162 -12.11 2.13 19.89
C GLN A 162 -13.53 2.52 19.47
N PHE A 163 -14.04 1.96 18.37
CA PHE A 163 -15.41 2.15 17.90
C PHE A 163 -16.44 1.57 18.87
N GLN A 164 -16.14 0.44 19.51
CA GLN A 164 -17.01 -0.12 20.54
C GLN A 164 -17.13 0.80 21.76
N ASP A 165 -16.03 1.42 22.17
CA ASP A 165 -16.02 2.40 23.27
C ASP A 165 -16.79 3.67 22.91
N VAL A 166 -16.64 4.17 21.68
CA VAL A 166 -17.39 5.34 21.18
C VAL A 166 -18.89 5.03 21.07
N ASN A 167 -19.29 3.90 20.52
CA ASN A 167 -20.71 3.53 20.44
C ASN A 167 -21.35 3.41 21.83
N ARG A 168 -20.65 2.81 22.81
CA ARG A 168 -21.12 2.79 24.20
C ARG A 168 -21.21 4.19 24.83
N ALA A 169 -20.41 5.15 24.38
CA ALA A 169 -20.52 6.53 24.84
C ALA A 169 -21.72 7.25 24.21
N ILE A 170 -22.00 7.00 22.93
CA ILE A 170 -23.17 7.52 22.21
C ILE A 170 -24.47 6.98 22.83
N GLU A 171 -24.58 5.66 23.04
CA GLU A 171 -25.77 5.04 23.65
C GLU A 171 -26.11 5.65 25.03
N ARG A 172 -25.09 5.94 25.86
CA ARG A 172 -25.31 6.63 27.15
C ARG A 172 -25.74 8.08 27.01
N ALA A 173 -25.25 8.77 25.99
CA ALA A 173 -25.64 10.15 25.73
C ALA A 173 -27.11 10.20 25.25
N GLU A 174 -27.52 9.25 24.43
CA GLU A 174 -28.91 9.06 23.99
C GLU A 174 -29.82 8.75 25.18
N GLU A 175 -29.48 7.76 26.01
CA GLU A 175 -30.28 7.38 27.20
C GLU A 175 -30.47 8.56 28.18
N ASN A 176 -29.42 9.34 28.43
CA ASN A 176 -29.51 10.54 29.28
C ASN A 176 -30.37 11.64 28.63
N THR A 177 -30.31 11.78 27.30
CA THR A 177 -31.14 12.75 26.57
C THR A 177 -32.60 12.35 26.64
N GLU A 178 -32.92 11.07 26.42
CA GLU A 178 -34.28 10.53 26.58
C GLU A 178 -34.78 10.70 28.02
N GLU A 179 -33.94 10.49 29.03
CA GLU A 179 -34.29 10.73 30.44
C GLU A 179 -34.60 12.22 30.70
N LEU A 180 -33.78 13.13 30.16
CA LEU A 180 -34.00 14.58 30.26
C LEU A 180 -35.28 15.01 29.56
N GLU A 181 -35.55 14.48 28.36
CA GLU A 181 -36.78 14.73 27.60
C GLU A 181 -38.01 14.20 28.34
N ALA A 182 -37.95 12.96 28.85
CA ALA A 182 -39.03 12.37 29.64
C ALA A 182 -39.29 13.16 30.94
N ARG A 183 -38.22 13.65 31.59
CA ARG A 183 -38.32 14.53 32.75
C ARG A 183 -38.94 15.88 32.39
N SER A 184 -38.56 16.46 31.26
CA SER A 184 -39.16 17.71 30.77
C SER A 184 -40.65 17.52 30.52
N ALA A 185 -41.03 16.47 29.78
CA ALA A 185 -42.43 16.15 29.51
C ALA A 185 -43.24 15.91 30.78
N ALA A 186 -42.66 15.23 31.78
CA ALA A 186 -43.31 15.06 33.08
C ALA A 186 -43.46 16.37 33.85
N LEU A 187 -42.50 17.30 33.74
CA LEU A 187 -42.62 18.63 34.34
C LEU A 187 -43.68 19.48 33.62
N ASP A 188 -43.76 19.40 32.30
CA ASP A 188 -44.79 20.06 31.50
C ASP A 188 -46.19 19.52 31.85
N GLU A 189 -46.35 18.20 32.01
CA GLU A 189 -47.60 17.57 32.47
C GLU A 189 -47.98 18.01 33.89
N LEU A 190 -47.03 18.04 34.84
CA LEU A 190 -47.27 18.53 36.20
C LEU A 190 -47.63 20.03 36.25
N GLN A 191 -47.15 20.82 35.28
CA GLN A 191 -47.53 22.22 35.11
C GLN A 191 -48.95 22.33 34.54
N GLU A 192 -49.31 21.56 33.52
CA GLU A 192 -50.67 21.51 32.96
C GLU A 192 -51.72 20.99 33.96
N GLU A 193 -51.35 20.03 34.81
CA GLU A 193 -52.19 19.53 35.91
C GLU A 193 -52.33 20.53 37.08
N GLY A 194 -51.59 21.65 37.04
CA GLY A 194 -51.66 22.73 38.04
C GLY A 194 -51.01 22.41 39.39
N VAL A 195 -50.26 21.30 39.48
CA VAL A 195 -49.64 20.82 40.74
C VAL A 195 -48.43 21.68 41.13
N LEU A 196 -47.70 22.22 40.14
CA LEU A 196 -46.58 23.15 40.35
C LEU A 196 -47.05 24.56 40.77
N GLU A 197 -48.20 25.01 40.27
CA GLU A 197 -48.81 26.30 40.64
C GLU A 197 -49.22 26.33 42.13
N ASP A 198 -49.69 25.19 42.67
CA ASP A 198 -50.13 25.06 44.06
C ASP A 198 -48.96 25.17 45.06
N GLN A 199 -47.74 24.72 44.69
CA GLN A 199 -46.56 24.80 45.57
C GLN A 199 -45.70 26.07 45.39
N LEU A 200 -45.71 26.71 44.22
CA LEU A 200 -45.00 27.97 43.97
C LEU A 200 -45.84 29.21 44.29
N SER A 201 -47.11 29.04 44.67
CA SER A 201 -47.91 30.11 45.23
C SER A 201 -47.41 30.49 46.63
N ASP A 202 -46.39 31.34 46.69
CA ASP A 202 -46.06 32.20 47.85
C ASP A 202 -47.18 33.25 48.09
N LYS A 203 -48.45 32.87 47.89
CA LYS A 203 -49.58 33.63 48.42
C LYS A 203 -49.69 33.27 49.88
N SER A 204 -48.94 33.99 50.71
CA SER A 204 -49.05 33.91 52.16
C SER A 204 -50.53 34.06 52.56
N ASP A 205 -50.97 33.32 53.58
CA ASP A 205 -52.35 33.37 54.11
C ASP A 205 -52.81 34.82 54.40
N LEU A 206 -51.87 35.75 54.59
CA LEU A 206 -52.10 37.19 54.79
C LEU A 206 -52.71 37.91 53.57
N GLU A 207 -52.38 37.49 52.34
CA GLU A 207 -52.90 38.14 51.12
C GLU A 207 -54.31 37.65 50.79
N ARG A 208 -54.64 36.41 51.17
CA ARG A 208 -56.00 35.85 51.13
C ARG A 208 -56.93 36.54 52.15
N GLU A 209 -56.41 36.87 53.33
CA GLU A 209 -57.15 37.62 54.37
C GLU A 209 -57.28 39.13 54.04
N LEU A 210 -56.34 39.69 53.27
CA LEU A 210 -56.45 41.05 52.72
C LEU A 210 -57.47 41.13 51.57
N GLU A 211 -57.59 40.09 50.74
CA GLU A 211 -58.63 40.00 49.71
C GLU A 211 -60.02 39.88 50.36
N ASP A 212 -60.17 39.11 51.44
CA ASP A 212 -61.43 39.07 52.22
C ASP A 212 -61.78 40.43 52.88
N VAL A 213 -60.80 41.15 53.45
CA VAL A 213 -61.03 42.49 54.04
C VAL A 213 -61.29 43.56 52.98
N THR A 214 -60.67 43.47 51.81
CA THR A 214 -60.94 44.40 50.69
C THR A 214 -62.27 44.10 50.02
N THR A 215 -62.68 42.83 49.92
CA THR A 215 -64.01 42.45 49.43
C THR A 215 -65.09 42.88 50.43
N GLN A 216 -64.85 42.77 51.73
CA GLN A 216 -65.80 43.21 52.76
C GLN A 216 -65.87 44.74 52.87
N GLY A 217 -64.75 45.46 52.70
CA GLY A 217 -64.72 46.92 52.62
C GLY A 217 -65.30 47.47 51.30
N GLN A 218 -65.17 46.75 50.19
CA GLN A 218 -65.80 47.10 48.92
C GLN A 218 -67.31 46.87 48.94
N VAL A 219 -67.80 45.81 49.58
CA VAL A 219 -69.26 45.58 49.74
C VAL A 219 -69.93 46.65 50.61
N ASP A 220 -69.28 47.13 51.68
CA ASP A 220 -69.81 48.21 52.51
C ASP A 220 -69.80 49.57 51.79
N ALA A 221 -68.76 49.85 51.00
CA ALA A 221 -68.69 51.04 50.14
C ALA A 221 -69.72 50.99 49.00
N GLU A 222 -69.97 49.80 48.44
CA GLU A 222 -70.94 49.56 47.36
C GLU A 222 -72.40 49.64 47.87
N LEU A 223 -72.65 49.38 49.16
CA LEU A 223 -73.95 49.56 49.83
C LEU A 223 -74.26 51.04 50.15
N GLU A 224 -73.24 51.86 50.36
CA GLU A 224 -73.37 53.32 50.54
C GLU A 224 -73.54 54.04 49.20
N THR A 225 -72.84 53.60 48.14
CA THR A 225 -73.08 54.09 46.77
C THR A 225 -74.43 53.61 46.23
N LEU A 226 -74.89 52.38 46.49
CA LEU A 226 -76.26 51.95 46.12
C LEU A 226 -77.36 52.73 46.84
N LYS A 227 -77.13 53.24 48.06
CA LYS A 227 -78.06 54.16 48.74
C LYS A 227 -78.01 55.58 48.15
N ALA A 228 -76.85 56.02 47.66
CA ALA A 228 -76.69 57.32 47.00
C ALA A 228 -77.18 57.32 45.54
N ASP A 229 -77.12 56.16 44.87
CA ASP A 229 -77.53 55.96 43.47
C ASP A 229 -79.02 55.66 43.34
N MET A 230 -79.68 55.18 44.41
CA MET A 230 -81.16 55.18 44.49
C MET A 230 -81.77 56.58 44.65
N ASP A 231 -80.96 57.60 44.98
CA ASP A 231 -81.37 59.02 45.02
C ASP A 231 -80.91 59.79 43.76
N LYS A 232 -80.27 59.11 42.80
CA LYS A 232 -79.68 59.67 41.57
C LYS A 232 -80.02 58.86 40.31
N GLU A 233 -81.15 58.16 40.28
CA GLU A 233 -81.73 57.65 39.04
C GLU A 233 -82.30 58.81 38.19
N SER A 234 -81.42 59.58 37.53
CA SER A 234 -81.79 60.51 36.46
C SER A 234 -80.58 61.05 35.71
N GLU A 235 -80.57 60.79 34.41
CA GLU A 235 -79.82 61.49 33.36
C GLU A 235 -78.39 61.02 33.03
N SER A 236 -78.40 60.08 32.08
CA SER A 236 -77.71 60.16 30.78
C SER A 236 -76.32 59.53 30.64
N SER A 237 -76.39 58.36 30.00
CA SER A 237 -75.38 57.59 29.29
C SER A 237 -74.73 58.29 28.09
N THR A 238 -73.72 57.57 27.56
CA THR A 238 -73.26 57.49 26.15
C THR A 238 -72.06 58.41 25.85
N ASP A 239 -70.94 57.98 25.29
CA ASP A 239 -70.52 56.79 24.54
C ASP A 239 -68.97 56.81 24.53
N GLY A 240 -68.21 55.72 24.58
CA GLY A 240 -67.90 54.88 23.42
C GLY A 240 -66.38 54.86 23.20
N GLY A 241 -65.73 53.68 23.27
CA GLY A 241 -64.30 53.48 22.96
C GLY A 241 -64.04 53.38 21.44
N PRO A 242 -63.03 52.63 20.96
CA PRO A 242 -61.70 52.27 21.48
C PRO A 242 -60.60 52.59 20.41
N GLU A 243 -59.36 52.09 20.56
CA GLU A 243 -58.50 51.47 19.50
C GLU A 243 -56.96 51.66 19.61
N VAL A 244 -56.29 50.49 19.67
CA VAL A 244 -55.01 49.95 19.09
C VAL A 244 -53.68 50.74 19.01
N GLU A 245 -52.63 50.02 19.46
CA GLU A 245 -51.31 49.68 18.86
C GLU A 245 -50.50 50.73 18.06
N ASP A 246 -49.18 50.74 17.98
CA ASP A 246 -48.01 50.21 18.71
C ASP A 246 -46.80 50.78 17.94
N ALA A 247 -45.66 51.06 18.58
CA ALA A 247 -44.41 51.45 17.93
C ALA A 247 -43.21 51.37 18.91
N PRO A 248 -41.96 51.29 18.44
CA PRO A 248 -41.15 50.06 18.42
C PRO A 248 -39.76 50.29 19.09
N THR A 249 -38.73 49.52 18.67
CA THR A 249 -37.26 49.72 18.81
C THR A 249 -36.64 49.24 20.12
N ASP A 250 -35.37 48.82 20.24
CA ASP A 250 -34.22 48.46 19.38
C ASP A 250 -33.12 47.90 20.33
N LEU A 251 -31.96 47.54 19.77
CA LEU A 251 -30.60 47.36 20.36
C LEU A 251 -30.16 45.90 20.63
N GLU A 252 -29.21 45.35 19.85
CA GLU A 252 -27.72 45.46 19.98
C GLU A 252 -27.20 44.76 21.27
N ALA A 253 -26.13 43.96 21.32
CA ALA A 253 -25.06 43.55 20.40
C ALA A 253 -24.33 42.32 21.04
N GLU A 254 -23.47 41.63 20.28
CA GLU A 254 -22.07 41.25 20.64
C GLU A 254 -21.54 40.00 19.92
N LEU A 255 -20.46 40.22 19.15
CA LEU A 255 -19.16 39.53 19.09
C LEU A 255 -18.97 38.01 18.83
N SER A 256 -18.17 37.78 17.79
CA SER A 256 -16.90 37.00 17.73
C SER A 256 -16.87 35.70 16.92
N GLU A 257 -15.98 35.71 15.91
CA GLU A 257 -15.00 34.69 15.44
C GLU A 257 -15.49 33.23 15.31
N SER A 258 -15.23 32.44 14.27
CA SER A 258 -14.21 32.40 13.21
C SER A 258 -14.64 31.25 12.29
N GLU A 259 -14.62 31.39 10.96
CA GLU A 259 -14.27 30.28 10.03
C GLU A 259 -13.73 30.85 8.72
N GLY A 260 -12.48 30.53 8.41
CA GLY A 260 -11.84 30.79 7.13
C GLY A 260 -11.89 29.53 6.26
N GLY A 261 -12.69 29.58 5.20
CA GLY A 261 -12.58 28.68 4.06
C GLY A 261 -11.82 29.40 2.94
N ALA A 262 -10.70 28.84 2.49
CA ALA A 262 -10.01 29.27 1.29
C ALA A 262 -10.06 28.14 0.27
N ASP A 263 -10.81 28.38 -0.81
CA ASP A 263 -10.74 27.68 -2.08
C ASP A 263 -9.30 27.60 -2.58
N ILE A 264 -8.86 26.40 -2.94
CA ILE A 264 -7.72 26.20 -3.84
C ILE A 264 -8.27 25.50 -5.07
N SER A 265 -8.25 26.24 -6.18
CA SER A 265 -8.67 25.85 -7.51
C SER A 265 -7.78 24.77 -8.12
N ASP A 266 -8.40 23.87 -8.88
CA ASP A 266 -7.84 22.71 -9.61
C ASP A 266 -6.71 23.02 -10.65
N GLU A 267 -6.14 24.22 -10.66
CA GLU A 267 -5.20 24.68 -11.70
C GLU A 267 -3.72 24.47 -11.33
N GLU A 268 -3.40 24.14 -10.07
CA GLU A 268 -2.02 23.89 -9.63
C GLU A 268 -1.56 22.43 -9.76
N ILE A 269 -2.49 21.47 -9.87
CA ILE A 269 -2.17 20.03 -9.93
C ILE A 269 -1.68 19.60 -11.33
N GLU A 270 -2.05 20.30 -12.40
CA GLU A 270 -1.59 19.97 -13.77
C GLU A 270 -0.17 20.47 -14.09
N SER A 271 0.43 21.34 -13.27
CA SER A 271 1.78 21.86 -13.55
C SER A 271 2.91 20.89 -13.13
N GLU A 272 2.71 20.07 -12.10
CA GLU A 272 3.74 19.12 -11.62
C GLU A 272 3.87 17.83 -12.47
N LEU A 273 2.94 17.60 -13.39
CA LEU A 273 2.93 16.39 -14.25
C LEU A 273 3.70 16.58 -15.57
N SER A 274 4.11 17.81 -15.90
CA SER A 274 4.90 18.07 -17.12
C SER A 274 6.43 17.94 -16.91
N ASP A 275 6.93 18.17 -15.68
CA ASP A 275 8.37 18.14 -15.39
C ASP A 275 8.98 16.73 -15.24
N LEU A 276 8.15 15.68 -15.11
CA LEU A 276 8.62 14.29 -15.04
C LEU A 276 8.73 13.59 -16.41
N LYS A 277 8.24 14.21 -17.50
CA LYS A 277 8.26 13.58 -18.83
C LYS A 277 9.48 13.94 -19.68
N ASP A 278 10.19 15.02 -19.34
CA ASP A 278 11.40 15.44 -20.06
C ASP A 278 12.70 14.85 -19.50
N ARG A 279 12.64 14.13 -18.36
CA ARG A 279 13.83 13.49 -17.76
C ARG A 279 14.12 12.08 -18.26
N ASP A 280 13.21 11.46 -19.01
CA ASP A 280 13.33 10.07 -19.48
C ASP A 280 13.60 9.92 -20.99
N GLN A 281 13.80 11.04 -21.72
CA GLN A 281 14.22 11.02 -23.13
C GLN A 281 15.68 11.42 -23.37
N SER A 282 16.48 11.61 -22.32
CA SER A 282 17.92 11.88 -22.42
C SER A 282 18.73 10.98 -21.49
N SER A 283 18.75 9.68 -21.78
CA SER A 283 19.78 8.73 -21.33
C SER A 283 19.79 7.50 -22.23
#